data_AF-A0AAD1K7N8-F1
#
_entry.id   AF-A0AAD1K7N8-F1
#
_cell.length_a   1.000
_cell.length_b   1.000
_cell.length_c   1.000
_cell.angle_alpha   90.00
_cell.angle_beta   90.00
_cell.angle_gamma   90.00
#
_symmetry.space_group_name_H-M   'P 1'
#
loop_
_entity.id
_entity.type
_entity.pdbx_description
1 polymer ?
#
loop_
_entity_poly.entity_id
_entity_poly.type
_entity_poly.pdbx_seq_one_letter_code
_entity_poly.pdbx_strand_id
1 'polypeptide(L)' 'MEYVNKPPGVSRESIRELEEAFGVSLPSEFYDWWQKSNGADIFFGFKELQFFSIIEILNSCSK' A
#
# COMPACT_ATOMS: atom_id res chain seq x y z
N MET A 1 10.13 15.56 15.57
CA MET A 1 9.54 14.29 16.06
C MET A 1 8.95 13.63 14.82
N GLU A 2 9.46 12.46 14.43
CA GLU A 2 8.90 11.72 13.30
C GLU A 2 7.73 10.90 13.82
N TYR A 3 6.56 11.04 13.19
CA TYR A 3 5.40 10.22 13.47
C TYR A 3 5.14 9.34 12.26
N VAL A 4 5.00 8.04 12.50
CA VAL A 4 4.69 7.05 11.47
C VAL A 4 3.37 6.39 11.87
N ASN A 5 2.33 6.64 11.09
CA ASN A 5 1.12 5.83 11.16
C ASN A 5 1.37 4.56 10.34
N LYS A 6 1.54 3.44 11.03
CA LYS A 6 1.87 2.15 10.41
C LYS A 6 0.68 1.20 10.53
N PRO A 7 -0.29 1.24 9.59
CA PRO A 7 -1.37 0.27 9.57
C PRO A 7 -0.81 -1.15 9.39
N PRO A 8 -1.55 -2.17 9.85
CA PRO A 8 -1.14 -3.55 9.68
C PRO A 8 -0.91 -3.87 8.20
N GLY A 9 0.07 -4.72 7.95
CA GLY A 9 0.25 -5.27 6.61
C GLY A 9 -0.93 -6.16 6.20
N VAL A 10 -0.98 -6.45 4.91
CA VAL A 10 -2.02 -7.28 4.28
C VAL A 10 -1.47 -8.61 3.80
N SER A 11 -2.37 -9.55 3.51
CA SER A 11 -1.99 -10.87 3.04
C SER A 11 -1.48 -10.83 1.59
N ARG A 12 -0.77 -11.90 1.19
CA ARG A 12 -0.25 -12.04 -0.18
C ARG A 12 -1.39 -12.15 -1.20
N GLU A 13 -2.49 -12.77 -0.79
CA GLU A 13 -3.71 -12.94 -1.57
C GLU A 13 -4.33 -11.59 -1.92
N SER A 14 -4.45 -10.67 -0.95
CA SER A 14 -4.96 -9.32 -1.21
C SER A 14 -4.06 -8.50 -2.14
N ILE A 15 -2.74 -8.73 -2.12
CA ILE A 15 -1.81 -8.08 -3.05
C ILE A 15 -1.97 -8.65 -4.46
N ARG A 16 -2.26 -9.96 -4.58
CA ARG A 16 -2.55 -10.60 -5.87
C ARG A 16 -3.80 -10.05 -6.55
N GLU A 17 -4.79 -9.60 -5.79
CA GLU A 17 -5.97 -8.93 -6.36
C GLU A 17 -5.58 -7.70 -7.20
N LEU A 18 -4.47 -7.00 -6.87
CA LEU A 18 -3.95 -5.92 -7.71
C LEU A 18 -3.37 -6.44 -9.04
N GLU A 19 -2.60 -7.53 -9.01
CA GLU A 19 -2.07 -8.12 -10.24
C GLU A 19 -3.20 -8.52 -11.20
N GLU A 20 -4.25 -9.14 -10.65
CA GLU A 20 -5.43 -9.56 -11.43
C GLU A 20 -6.24 -8.35 -11.93
N ALA A 21 -6.52 -7.37 -11.07
CA ALA A 21 -7.32 -6.20 -11.43
C ALA A 21 -6.66 -5.33 -12.50
N PHE A 22 -5.33 -5.21 -12.49
CA PHE A 22 -4.58 -4.38 -13.42
C PHE A 22 -3.94 -5.15 -14.57
N GLY A 23 -3.99 -6.49 -14.56
CA GLY A 23 -3.37 -7.34 -15.58
C GLY A 23 -1.84 -7.20 -15.62
N VAL A 24 -1.22 -6.93 -14.48
CA VAL A 24 0.23 -6.73 -14.33
C VAL A 24 0.83 -7.75 -13.39
N SER A 25 2.14 -7.94 -13.46
CA SER A 25 2.89 -8.63 -12.40
C SER A 25 3.65 -7.61 -11.56
N LEU A 26 3.46 -7.67 -10.25
CA LEU A 26 4.13 -6.82 -9.29
C LEU A 26 5.50 -7.43 -8.91
N PRO A 27 6.56 -6.62 -8.85
CA PRO A 27 7.83 -7.04 -8.27
C PRO A 27 7.67 -7.52 -6.82
N SER A 28 8.51 -8.45 -6.38
CA SER A 28 8.46 -9.04 -5.04
C SER A 28 8.58 -8.01 -3.91
N GLU A 29 9.26 -6.89 -4.17
CA GLU A 29 9.47 -5.80 -3.23
C GLU A 29 8.16 -5.14 -2.82
N PHE A 30 7.18 -5.09 -3.73
CA PHE A 30 5.85 -4.56 -3.42
C PHE A 30 5.07 -5.49 -2.49
N TYR A 31 5.26 -6.80 -2.65
CA TYR A 31 4.71 -7.77 -1.71
C TYR A 31 5.28 -7.56 -0.31
N ASP A 32 6.61 -7.49 -0.19
CA ASP A 32 7.28 -7.25 1.08
C ASP A 32 6.86 -5.92 1.72
N TRP A 33 6.62 -4.90 0.90
CA TRP A 33 6.19 -3.58 1.37
C TRP A 33 4.80 -3.63 1.99
N TRP A 34 3.79 -4.05 1.23
CA TRP A 34 2.40 -4.08 1.72
C TRP A 34 2.15 -5.15 2.79
N GLN A 35 2.94 -6.22 2.83
CA GLN A 35 2.94 -7.18 3.95
C GLN A 35 3.50 -6.60 5.25
N LYS A 36 4.35 -5.57 5.18
CA LYS A 36 4.88 -4.87 6.36
C LYS A 36 3.98 -3.74 6.84
N SER A 37 3.35 -3.00 5.93
CA SER A 37 2.37 -1.97 6.25
C SER A 37 1.54 -1.57 5.04
N ASN A 38 0.22 -1.59 5.19
CA ASN A 38 -0.70 -1.31 4.10
C ASN A 38 -1.10 0.16 4.02
N GLY A 39 -0.26 0.98 3.39
CA GLY A 39 -0.51 2.41 3.22
C GLY A 39 -0.13 3.24 4.45
N ALA A 40 1.16 3.25 4.79
CA ALA A 40 1.66 4.03 5.91
C ALA A 40 1.61 5.53 5.62
N ASP A 41 1.45 6.34 6.67
CA ASP A 41 1.64 7.79 6.59
C ASP A 41 2.88 8.17 7.38
N ILE A 42 3.79 8.92 6.76
CA ILE A 42 5.03 9.35 7.40
C ILE A 42 5.06 10.88 7.48
N PHE A 43 5.19 11.39 8.70
CA PHE A 43 5.26 12.82 8.99
C PHE A 43 6.69 13.24 9.35
N PHE A 44 7.26 14.10 8.51
CA PHE A 44 8.57 14.73 8.69
C PHE A 44 8.40 16.23 8.95
N GLY A 45 8.23 16.62 10.22
CA GLY A 45 7.94 18.01 10.59
C GLY A 45 6.57 18.44 10.07
N PHE A 46 6.54 19.32 9.06
CA PHE A 46 5.30 19.78 8.40
C PHE A 46 5.01 19.06 7.07
N LYS A 47 5.87 18.13 6.65
CA LYS A 47 5.70 17.36 5.41
C LYS A 47 5.09 16.00 5.70
N GLU A 48 4.13 15.61 4.89
CA GLU A 48 3.45 14.31 4.94
C GLU A 48 3.77 13.52 3.67
N LEU A 49 4.15 12.25 3.84
CA LEU A 49 4.26 11.27 2.77
C LEU A 49 3.22 10.19 3.01
N GLN A 50 2.18 10.19 2.18
CA GLN A 50 1.13 9.18 2.18
C GLN A 50 1.47 8.09 1.17
N PHE A 51 1.42 6.85 1.62
CA PHE A 51 1.56 5.68 0.76
C PHE A 51 0.18 5.06 0.56
N PHE A 52 -0.15 4.70 -0.68
CA PHE A 52 -1.45 4.10 -0.97
C PHE A 52 -1.57 2.69 -0.37
N SER A 53 -2.70 2.45 0.26
CA SER A 53 -3.17 1.11 0.60
C SER A 53 -3.70 0.39 -0.65
N ILE A 54 -3.72 -0.93 -0.59
CA ILE A 54 -4.26 -1.77 -1.68
C ILE A 54 -5.72 -1.41 -2.01
N ILE A 55 -6.54 -1.13 -1.00
CA ILE A 55 -7.96 -0.81 -1.16
C ILE A 55 -8.13 0.52 -1.90
N GLU A 56 -7.31 1.53 -1.59
CA GLU A 56 -7.36 2.81 -2.29
C GLU A 56 -7.01 2.66 -3.77
N ILE A 57 -6.02 1.81 -4.08
CA ILE A 57 -5.62 1.52 -5.46
C ILE A 57 -6.75 0.78 -6.19
N LEU A 58 -7.32 -0.27 -5.60
CA LEU A 58 -8.43 -1.02 -6.20
C LEU A 58 -9.67 -0.15 -6.44
N ASN A 59 -10.03 0.69 -5.46
CA ASN A 59 -11.19 1.60 -5.58
C ASN A 59 -10.98 2.69 -6.63
N SER A 60 -9.74 3.02 -7.00
CA SER A 60 -9.47 3.99 -8.07
C SER A 60 -9.90 3.50 -9.46
N CYS A 61 -10.12 2.19 -9.63
CA CYS A 61 -10.52 1.56 -10.89
C CYS A 61 -12.03 1.39 -11.06
N SER A 62 -12.81 1.46 -9.98
CA SER A 62 -14.27 1.42 -10.05
C SER A 62 -14.83 2.81 -10.41
N LYS A 63 -14.75 3.17 -11.69
CA LYS A 63 -15.50 4.30 -12.27
C LYS A 63 -16.72 3.81 -13.03
#